data_AF-A0A212EM05-F1
#
_entry.id   AF-A0A212EM05-F1
#
_cell.length_a   1.000
_cell.length_b   1.000
_cell.length_c   1.000
_cell.angle_alpha   90.00
_cell.angle_beta   90.00
_cell.angle_gamma   90.00
#
_symmetry.space_group_name_H-M   'P 1'
#
loop_
_entity.id
_entity.type
_entity.pdbx_description
1 polymer ?
#
loop_
_entity_poly.entity_id
_entity_poly.type
_entity_poly.pdbx_seq_one_letter_code
_entity_poly.pdbx_strand_id
1 'polypeptide(L)'
;MHKLCCPCCFGRSCLIPNQGYLSEAGASLVDTKLGLQIVPKTKVVKLVSETFNYLRIDRERSRLKRAITEQFPTLRFNRMGLPPKMGSFQLFVEGYKDADYWLRRFEQEPPPAHLMTKELVLPLLSDMNFVQELCDELHILFKQDKGFDKGLFERQMSVMRGQVLNLTQALKDNKSPVQLVQMPAVIVERSKSGSTSSRFFDSFQQRFQHKSPFFSWW
;
A
#
# COMPACT_ATOMS: atom_id res chain seq x y z
N MET A 1 -15.08 10.81 -14.48
CA MET A 1 -15.78 11.95 -13.87
C MET A 1 -15.86 11.74 -12.37
N HIS A 2 -15.22 12.58 -11.55
CA HIS A 2 -15.54 12.70 -10.12
C HIS A 2 -16.43 13.93 -9.95
N LYS A 3 -17.73 13.75 -10.15
CA LYS A 3 -18.77 14.67 -9.67
C LYS A 3 -19.83 13.80 -9.00
N LEU A 4 -19.63 13.51 -7.72
CA LEU A 4 -20.66 12.90 -6.88
C LEU A 4 -21.03 13.91 -5.79
N CYS A 5 -22.24 14.43 -5.96
CA CYS A 5 -22.97 15.31 -5.07
C CYS A 5 -23.40 14.53 -3.81
N CYS A 6 -22.47 14.21 -2.90
CA CYS A 6 -22.80 13.66 -1.60
C CYS A 6 -21.66 13.91 -0.58
N PRO A 7 -21.87 14.75 0.45
CA PRO A 7 -20.82 15.13 1.40
C PRO A 7 -20.58 14.10 2.53
N CYS A 8 -20.99 12.83 2.35
CA CYS A 8 -20.99 11.84 3.45
C CYS A 8 -20.09 10.61 3.22
N CYS A 9 -19.32 10.57 2.13
CA CYS A 9 -18.38 9.46 1.84
C CYS A 9 -16.94 9.97 1.66
N PHE A 10 -16.49 10.82 2.59
CA PHE A 10 -15.15 11.42 2.58
C PHE A 10 -14.08 10.39 2.98
N GLY A 11 -13.37 9.86 1.99
CA GLY A 11 -11.99 9.38 2.17
C GLY A 11 -11.00 10.54 2.01
N ARG A 12 -9.72 10.30 2.30
CA ARG A 12 -8.66 11.28 1.97
C ARG A 12 -8.64 11.48 0.44
N SER A 13 -8.83 12.70 -0.04
CA SER A 13 -8.98 13.03 -1.47
C SER A 13 -7.76 12.66 -2.34
N CYS A 14 -6.61 12.47 -1.71
CA CYS A 14 -5.37 12.00 -2.34
C CYS A 14 -5.25 10.48 -2.44
N LEU A 15 -6.22 9.71 -1.93
CA LEU A 15 -6.23 8.25 -1.94
C LEU A 15 -7.30 7.70 -2.87
N ILE A 16 -7.02 6.55 -3.49
CA ILE A 16 -7.97 5.84 -4.34
C ILE A 16 -9.01 5.15 -3.42
N PRO A 17 -10.32 5.38 -3.62
CA PRO A 17 -11.36 4.74 -2.80
C PRO A 17 -11.32 3.21 -2.89
N ASN A 18 -11.68 2.53 -1.80
CA ASN A 18 -11.86 1.08 -1.73
C ASN A 18 -10.62 0.21 -2.03
N GLN A 19 -9.41 0.77 -2.08
CA GLN A 19 -8.16 0.03 -2.29
C GLN A 19 -7.31 -0.12 -1.02
N GLY A 20 -7.88 0.11 0.17
CA GLY A 20 -7.15 0.02 1.44
C GLY A 20 -6.44 -1.33 1.64
N TYR A 21 -7.09 -2.45 1.30
CA TYR A 21 -6.50 -3.78 1.42
C TYR A 21 -5.26 -4.00 0.52
N LEU A 22 -5.19 -3.32 -0.64
CA LEU A 22 -4.01 -3.34 -1.49
C LEU A 22 -2.89 -2.49 -0.92
N SER A 23 -3.22 -1.39 -0.25
CA SER A 23 -2.24 -0.57 0.48
C SER A 23 -1.58 -1.37 1.61
N GLU A 24 -2.37 -2.14 2.38
CA GLU A 24 -1.85 -3.02 3.44
C GLU A 24 -0.91 -4.11 2.89
N ALA A 25 -1.34 -4.81 1.83
CA ALA A 25 -0.50 -5.83 1.20
C ALA A 25 0.74 -5.21 0.51
N GLY A 26 0.60 -4.01 -0.05
CA GLY A 26 1.68 -3.25 -0.67
C GLY A 26 2.73 -2.79 0.34
N ALA A 27 2.32 -2.39 1.54
CA ALA A 27 3.23 -2.06 2.63
C ALA A 27 4.10 -3.27 3.01
N SER A 28 3.50 -4.46 3.16
CA SER A 28 4.24 -5.70 3.43
C SER A 28 5.16 -6.12 2.26
N LEU A 29 4.77 -5.83 1.01
CA LEU A 29 5.61 -6.05 -0.17
C LEU A 29 6.86 -5.16 -0.14
N VAL A 30 6.68 -3.84 0.06
CA VAL A 30 7.78 -2.87 0.15
C VAL A 30 8.72 -3.22 1.31
N ASP A 31 8.16 -3.55 2.48
CA ASP A 31 8.91 -3.99 3.67
C ASP A 31 9.80 -5.20 3.36
N THR A 32 9.24 -6.22 2.71
CA THR A 32 9.97 -7.44 2.34
C THR A 32 11.06 -7.13 1.32
N LYS A 33 10.76 -6.32 0.29
CA LYS A 33 11.71 -5.97 -0.77
C LYS A 33 12.89 -5.14 -0.26
N LEU A 34 12.66 -4.29 0.74
CA LEU A 34 13.70 -3.48 1.41
C LEU A 34 14.39 -4.19 2.58
N GLY A 35 13.90 -5.36 3.00
CA GLY A 35 14.46 -6.12 4.13
C GLY A 35 14.25 -5.46 5.50
N LEU A 36 13.23 -4.61 5.66
CA LEU A 36 12.99 -3.83 6.87
C LEU A 36 12.46 -4.69 8.03
N GLN A 37 11.61 -5.68 7.73
CA GLN A 37 11.07 -6.64 8.69
C GLN A 37 10.28 -5.99 9.85
N ILE A 38 9.59 -4.88 9.56
CA ILE A 38 8.76 -4.16 10.54
C ILE A 38 7.26 -4.38 10.30
N VAL A 39 6.86 -4.70 9.07
CA VAL A 39 5.45 -4.99 8.74
C VAL A 39 5.20 -6.50 8.85
N PRO A 40 4.31 -6.96 9.74
CA PRO A 40 3.92 -8.37 9.77
C PRO A 40 3.39 -8.81 8.40
N LYS A 41 3.74 -10.03 7.97
CA LYS A 41 3.43 -10.51 6.61
C LYS A 41 1.95 -10.34 6.31
N THR A 42 1.67 -9.59 5.24
CA THR A 42 0.31 -9.24 4.84
C THR A 42 0.10 -9.56 3.37
N LYS A 43 -0.98 -10.28 3.05
CA LYS A 43 -1.33 -10.65 1.67
C LYS A 43 -2.81 -10.43 1.38
N VAL A 44 -3.14 -10.31 0.10
CA VAL A 44 -4.53 -10.31 -0.36
C VAL A 44 -5.05 -11.73 -0.33
N VAL A 45 -6.14 -11.97 0.39
CA VAL A 45 -6.78 -13.28 0.51
C VAL A 45 -8.27 -13.19 0.24
N LYS A 46 -8.90 -14.35 0.03
CA LYS A 46 -10.35 -14.49 -0.11
C LYS A 46 -10.86 -15.40 1.00
N LEU A 47 -11.63 -14.86 1.93
CA LEU A 47 -12.15 -15.60 3.09
C LEU A 47 -13.68 -15.61 3.09
N VAL A 48 -14.24 -16.65 3.70
CA VAL A 48 -15.68 -16.79 3.97
C VAL A 48 -15.83 -17.05 5.46
N SER A 49 -16.67 -16.26 6.13
CA SER A 49 -17.02 -16.48 7.54
C SER A 49 -18.42 -15.97 7.82
N GLU A 50 -19.22 -16.71 8.59
CA GLU A 50 -20.59 -16.29 8.95
C GLU A 50 -20.61 -14.99 9.78
N THR A 51 -19.49 -14.67 10.45
CA THR A 51 -19.28 -13.45 11.22
C THR A 51 -19.02 -12.20 10.36
N PHE A 52 -18.65 -12.35 9.09
CA PHE A 52 -18.45 -11.21 8.21
C PHE A 52 -19.78 -10.52 7.86
N ASN A 53 -19.74 -9.22 7.60
CA ASN A 53 -20.94 -8.45 7.25
C ASN A 53 -21.41 -8.71 5.80
N TYR A 54 -22.38 -9.59 5.60
CA TYR A 54 -23.00 -9.87 4.30
C TYR A 54 -24.36 -9.21 4.15
N LEU A 55 -24.75 -8.94 2.91
CA LEU A 55 -26.11 -8.53 2.59
C LEU A 55 -27.11 -9.61 3.02
N ARG A 56 -28.30 -9.19 3.44
CA ARG A 56 -29.38 -10.09 3.87
C ARG A 56 -29.69 -11.15 2.80
N ILE A 57 -29.73 -10.73 1.54
CA ILE A 57 -29.97 -11.59 0.36
C ILE A 57 -28.90 -12.69 0.24
N ASP A 58 -27.62 -12.38 0.46
CA ASP A 58 -26.55 -13.38 0.38
C ASP A 58 -26.69 -14.45 1.47
N ARG A 59 -27.09 -14.03 2.69
CA ARG A 59 -27.34 -14.94 3.81
C ARG A 59 -28.54 -15.85 3.54
N GLU A 60 -29.66 -15.28 3.10
CA GLU A 60 -30.87 -16.04 2.78
C GLU A 60 -30.63 -17.02 1.62
N ARG A 61 -29.93 -16.59 0.56
CA ARG A 61 -29.56 -17.45 -0.57
C ARG A 61 -28.66 -18.61 -0.16
N SER A 62 -27.71 -18.40 0.75
CA SER A 62 -26.86 -19.47 1.26
C SER A 62 -27.66 -20.50 2.08
N ARG A 63 -28.61 -20.04 2.92
CA ARG A 63 -29.51 -20.91 3.68
C ARG A 63 -30.41 -21.75 2.77
N LEU A 64 -31.04 -21.12 1.77
CA LEU A 64 -31.92 -21.81 0.83
C LEU A 64 -31.16 -22.90 0.05
N LYS A 65 -29.95 -22.61 -0.41
CA LYS A 65 -29.12 -23.60 -1.12
C LYS A 65 -28.76 -24.80 -0.23
N ARG A 66 -28.42 -24.55 1.04
CA ARG A 66 -28.17 -25.63 2.02
C ARG A 66 -29.43 -26.50 2.16
N ALA A 67 -30.60 -25.90 2.38
CA ALA A 67 -31.87 -26.61 2.53
C ALA A 67 -32.24 -27.44 1.27
N ILE A 68 -32.07 -26.89 0.06
CA ILE A 68 -32.35 -27.62 -1.19
C ILE A 68 -31.42 -28.82 -1.34
N THR A 69 -30.13 -28.67 -1.05
CA THR A 69 -29.17 -29.78 -1.16
C THR A 69 -29.40 -30.85 -0.09
N GLU A 70 -29.86 -30.47 1.11
CA GLU A 70 -30.30 -31.42 2.14
C GLU A 70 -31.56 -32.19 1.70
N GLN A 71 -32.51 -31.53 1.02
CA GLN A 71 -33.75 -32.15 0.58
C GLN A 71 -33.60 -32.98 -0.72
N PHE A 72 -32.73 -32.56 -1.63
CA PHE A 72 -32.50 -33.20 -2.93
C PHE A 72 -30.99 -33.40 -3.17
N PRO A 73 -30.40 -34.53 -2.71
CA PRO A 73 -28.96 -34.77 -2.79
C PRO A 73 -28.40 -34.83 -4.22
N THR A 74 -29.26 -35.05 -5.21
CA THR A 74 -28.93 -35.06 -6.64
C THR A 74 -28.65 -33.66 -7.19
N LEU A 75 -29.21 -32.61 -6.57
CA LEU A 75 -28.99 -31.22 -6.95
C LEU A 75 -27.79 -30.64 -6.18
N ARG A 76 -26.63 -30.68 -6.83
CA ARG A 76 -25.39 -30.08 -6.29
C ARG A 76 -25.21 -28.66 -6.80
N PHE A 77 -25.11 -27.69 -5.90
CA PHE A 77 -24.67 -26.35 -6.24
C PHE A 77 -23.14 -26.26 -6.22
N ASN A 78 -22.54 -25.73 -7.28
CA ASN A 78 -21.09 -25.47 -7.35
C ASN A 78 -20.59 -24.54 -6.21
N ARG A 79 -21.49 -23.76 -5.59
CA ARG A 79 -21.16 -22.89 -4.44
C ARG A 79 -22.32 -22.84 -3.44
N MET A 80 -22.12 -23.53 -2.32
CA MET A 80 -23.09 -23.72 -1.22
C MET A 80 -23.08 -22.58 -0.18
N GLY A 81 -21.91 -21.98 0.06
CA GLY A 81 -21.71 -20.99 1.12
C GLY A 81 -21.88 -19.53 0.70
N LEU A 82 -21.66 -18.64 1.67
CA LEU A 82 -21.56 -17.20 1.48
C LEU A 82 -20.44 -16.85 0.46
N PRO A 83 -20.56 -15.72 -0.26
CA PRO A 83 -19.53 -15.30 -1.20
C PRO A 83 -18.22 -14.96 -0.44
N PRO A 84 -17.04 -15.32 -0.97
CA PRO A 84 -15.79 -14.93 -0.36
C PRO A 84 -15.56 -13.44 -0.52
N LYS A 85 -15.05 -12.84 0.54
CA LYS A 85 -14.65 -11.45 0.57
C LYS A 85 -13.15 -11.36 0.37
N MET A 86 -12.76 -10.51 -0.57
CA MET A 86 -11.36 -10.13 -0.75
C MET A 86 -10.98 -9.11 0.31
N GLY A 87 -9.80 -9.26 0.90
CA GLY A 87 -9.26 -8.32 1.88
C GLY A 87 -7.79 -8.62 2.17
N SER A 88 -7.17 -7.75 2.97
CA SER A 88 -5.83 -7.97 3.49
C SER A 88 -5.91 -8.91 4.68
N PHE A 89 -4.94 -9.81 4.77
CA PHE A 89 -4.75 -10.68 5.91
C PHE A 89 -3.33 -10.53 6.40
N GLN A 90 -3.20 -9.91 7.57
CA GLN A 90 -1.94 -9.64 8.24
C GLN A 90 -1.75 -10.66 9.36
N LEU A 91 -0.54 -11.22 9.46
CA LEU A 91 -0.21 -12.10 10.59
C LEU A 91 -0.25 -11.32 11.90
N PHE A 92 -0.89 -11.92 12.91
CA PHE A 92 -0.92 -11.38 14.26
C PHE A 92 0.45 -11.56 14.92
N VAL A 93 0.89 -10.54 15.67
CA VAL A 93 2.15 -10.56 16.43
C VAL A 93 1.86 -10.36 17.91
N GLU A 94 2.50 -11.18 18.75
CA GLU A 94 2.28 -11.20 20.19
C GLU A 94 3.31 -10.36 20.94
N GLY A 95 2.96 -9.89 22.14
CA GLY A 95 3.88 -9.16 23.02
C GLY A 95 4.11 -7.68 22.67
N TYR A 96 3.50 -7.18 21.59
CA TYR A 96 3.58 -5.76 21.22
C TYR A 96 2.62 -4.88 22.04
N LYS A 97 3.01 -3.61 22.21
CA LYS A 97 2.20 -2.52 22.80
C LYS A 97 2.29 -1.31 21.88
N ASP A 98 1.38 -0.37 22.06
CA ASP A 98 1.39 0.89 21.31
C ASP A 98 2.73 1.62 21.44
N ALA A 99 3.16 2.31 20.38
CA ALA A 99 4.45 3.02 20.37
C ALA A 99 4.55 4.04 21.52
N ASP A 100 3.47 4.77 21.82
CA ASP A 100 3.41 5.74 22.92
C ASP A 100 3.70 5.12 24.30
N TYR A 101 3.28 3.88 24.53
CA TYR A 101 3.59 3.16 25.78
C TYR A 101 5.10 3.00 25.98
N TRP A 102 5.86 2.74 24.90
CA TRP A 102 7.32 2.58 24.96
C TRP A 102 8.06 3.91 24.89
N LEU A 103 7.60 4.87 24.08
CA LEU A 103 8.22 6.19 23.96
C LEU A 103 8.33 6.91 25.31
N ARG A 104 7.28 6.84 26.14
CA ARG A 104 7.28 7.40 27.51
C ARG A 104 8.29 6.72 28.44
N ARG A 105 8.65 5.46 28.18
CA ARG A 105 9.65 4.72 28.97
C ARG A 105 11.06 4.99 28.48
N PHE A 106 11.23 5.22 27.18
CA PHE A 106 12.52 5.53 26.59
C PHE A 106 13.12 6.85 27.08
N GLU A 107 12.32 7.73 27.67
CA GLU A 107 12.80 8.90 28.42
C GLU A 107 13.63 8.51 29.65
N GLN A 108 13.36 7.34 30.24
CA GLN A 108 14.05 6.82 31.44
C GLN A 108 15.05 5.70 31.09
N GLU A 109 14.72 4.86 30.10
CA GLU A 109 15.52 3.71 29.66
C GLU A 109 15.77 3.79 28.15
N PRO A 110 16.92 4.32 27.70
CA PRO A 110 17.14 4.51 26.27
C PRO A 110 17.09 3.17 25.52
N PRO A 111 16.53 3.14 24.31
CA PRO A 111 16.44 1.91 23.52
C PRO A 111 17.84 1.41 23.13
N PRO A 112 17.97 0.12 22.75
CA PRO A 112 19.21 -0.43 22.24
C PRO A 112 19.78 0.39 21.07
N ALA A 113 21.11 0.39 20.94
CA ALA A 113 21.80 1.16 19.93
C ALA A 113 21.28 0.84 18.51
N HIS A 114 21.10 1.91 17.74
CA HIS A 114 20.46 1.89 16.43
C HIS A 114 21.17 0.99 15.40
N LEU A 115 20.36 0.37 14.54
CA LEU A 115 20.81 -0.24 13.30
C LEU A 115 21.16 0.84 12.27
N MET A 116 22.23 0.60 11.51
CA MET A 116 22.69 1.46 10.42
C MET A 116 21.71 1.40 9.23
N THR A 117 20.56 2.04 9.36
CA THR A 117 19.47 2.07 8.36
C THR A 117 19.98 2.54 6.99
N LYS A 118 20.95 3.45 6.98
CA LYS A 118 21.60 3.95 5.78
C LYS A 118 22.32 2.84 5.00
N GLU A 119 23.06 1.98 5.68
CA GLU A 119 23.83 0.91 5.03
C GLU A 119 22.93 -0.15 4.40
N LEU A 120 21.79 -0.43 5.04
CA LEU A 120 20.79 -1.36 4.52
C LEU A 120 20.07 -0.81 3.29
N VAL A 121 19.58 0.43 3.36
CA VAL A 121 18.58 0.95 2.42
C VAL A 121 19.20 1.75 1.26
N LEU A 122 20.31 2.47 1.48
CA LEU A 122 20.88 3.37 0.48
C LEU A 122 21.33 2.66 -0.82
N PRO A 123 21.98 1.49 -0.78
CA PRO A 123 22.37 0.78 -2.01
C PRO A 123 21.15 0.38 -2.84
N LEU A 124 20.08 -0.09 -2.19
CA LEU A 124 18.85 -0.52 -2.85
C LEU A 124 18.12 0.64 -3.51
N LEU A 125 17.94 1.76 -2.79
CA LEU A 125 17.22 2.93 -3.31
C LEU A 125 18.02 3.73 -4.35
N SER A 126 19.35 3.59 -4.36
CA SER A 126 20.21 4.19 -5.39
C SER A 126 20.22 3.38 -6.68
N ASP A 127 19.88 2.09 -6.63
CA ASP A 127 19.73 1.24 -7.81
C ASP A 127 18.37 1.45 -8.48
N MET A 128 18.40 1.88 -9.74
CA MET A 128 17.19 2.13 -10.50
C MET A 128 16.50 0.84 -10.95
N ASN A 129 17.25 -0.25 -11.13
CA ASN A 129 16.66 -1.54 -11.48
C ASN A 129 15.81 -2.05 -10.31
N PHE A 130 16.32 -1.93 -9.09
CA PHE A 130 15.59 -2.25 -7.87
C PHE A 130 14.28 -1.45 -7.76
N VAL A 131 14.32 -0.12 -7.90
CA VAL A 131 13.12 0.74 -7.82
C VAL A 131 12.12 0.38 -8.92
N GLN A 132 12.61 0.04 -10.12
CA GLN A 132 11.78 -0.38 -11.23
C GLN A 132 11.07 -1.71 -10.93
N GLU A 133 11.82 -2.71 -10.46
CA GLU A 133 11.29 -4.02 -10.10
C GLU A 133 10.24 -3.91 -8.97
N LEU A 134 10.49 -3.08 -7.96
CA LEU A 134 9.51 -2.79 -6.91
C LEU A 134 8.20 -2.19 -7.48
N CYS A 135 8.29 -1.25 -8.42
CA CYS A 135 7.11 -0.71 -9.09
C CYS A 135 6.35 -1.78 -9.88
N ASP A 136 7.07 -2.69 -10.54
CA ASP A 136 6.48 -3.74 -11.36
C ASP A 136 5.78 -4.81 -10.49
N GLU A 137 6.36 -5.17 -9.33
CA GLU A 137 5.71 -6.03 -8.34
C GLU A 137 4.46 -5.39 -7.74
N LEU A 138 4.51 -4.09 -7.41
CA LEU A 138 3.34 -3.34 -6.96
C LEU A 138 2.25 -3.27 -8.04
N HIS A 139 2.63 -3.14 -9.32
CA HIS A 139 1.69 -3.17 -10.43
C HIS A 139 0.96 -4.52 -10.52
N ILE A 140 1.69 -5.63 -10.38
CA ILE A 140 1.09 -6.98 -10.38
C ILE A 140 0.10 -7.12 -9.22
N LEU A 141 0.44 -6.61 -8.03
CA LEU A 141 -0.45 -6.63 -6.86
C LEU A 141 -1.71 -5.78 -7.10
N PHE A 142 -1.55 -4.53 -7.54
CA PHE A 142 -2.67 -3.59 -7.66
C PHE A 142 -3.61 -3.93 -8.81
N LYS A 143 -3.10 -4.56 -9.88
CA LYS A 143 -3.90 -5.07 -11.00
C LYS A 143 -4.90 -6.17 -10.60
N GLN A 144 -4.78 -6.75 -9.41
CA GLN A 144 -5.75 -7.73 -8.89
C GLN A 144 -7.11 -7.10 -8.56
N ASP A 145 -7.16 -5.77 -8.32
CA ASP A 145 -8.41 -5.06 -8.10
C ASP A 145 -9.19 -4.88 -9.41
N LYS A 146 -10.52 -5.05 -9.31
CA LYS A 146 -11.42 -4.89 -10.47
C LYS A 146 -11.52 -3.44 -10.92
N GLY A 147 -11.30 -2.49 -10.01
CA GLY A 147 -11.30 -1.05 -10.27
C GLY A 147 -9.94 -0.48 -10.63
N PHE A 148 -8.95 -1.32 -10.96
CA PHE A 148 -7.60 -0.86 -11.28
C PHE A 148 -7.58 0.11 -12.47
N ASP A 149 -7.10 1.32 -12.23
CA ASP A 149 -6.85 2.33 -13.26
C ASP A 149 -5.34 2.53 -13.42
N LYS A 150 -4.81 2.19 -14.59
CA LYS A 150 -3.38 2.29 -14.89
C LYS A 150 -2.86 3.73 -14.78
N GLY A 151 -3.66 4.72 -15.16
CA GLY A 151 -3.27 6.13 -15.08
C GLY A 151 -3.14 6.63 -13.64
N LEU A 152 -4.06 6.22 -12.76
CA LEU A 152 -3.96 6.50 -11.33
C LEU A 152 -2.77 5.76 -10.70
N PHE A 153 -2.53 4.51 -11.07
CA PHE A 153 -1.38 3.76 -10.61
C PHE A 153 -0.05 4.43 -10.99
N GLU A 154 0.12 4.88 -12.24
CA GLU A 154 1.33 5.60 -12.65
C GLU A 154 1.54 6.89 -11.85
N ARG A 155 0.45 7.61 -11.52
CA ARG A 155 0.54 8.79 -10.63
C ARG A 155 1.01 8.40 -9.23
N GLN A 156 0.51 7.29 -8.66
CA GLN A 156 1.00 6.78 -7.37
C GLN A 156 2.50 6.45 -7.43
N MET A 157 2.95 5.78 -8.49
CA MET A 157 4.36 5.43 -8.66
C MET A 157 5.24 6.66 -8.91
N SER A 158 4.72 7.71 -9.55
CA SER A 158 5.42 8.99 -9.69
C SER A 158 5.62 9.72 -8.37
N VAL A 159 4.66 9.62 -7.44
CA VAL A 159 4.83 10.09 -6.06
C VAL A 159 5.87 9.23 -5.34
N MET A 160 5.76 7.89 -5.43
CA MET A 160 6.69 6.97 -4.78
C MET A 160 8.14 7.22 -5.22
N ARG A 161 8.38 7.38 -6.52
CA ARG A 161 9.71 7.70 -7.08
C ARG A 161 10.26 9.03 -6.55
N GLY A 162 9.41 10.04 -6.40
CA GLY A 162 9.81 11.31 -5.79
C GLY A 162 10.17 11.19 -4.31
N GLN A 163 9.44 10.34 -3.56
CA GLN A 163 9.79 10.04 -2.15
C GLN A 163 11.11 9.28 -2.05
N VAL A 164 11.33 8.28 -2.92
CA VAL A 164 12.60 7.55 -3.01
C VAL A 164 13.75 8.52 -3.32
N LEU A 165 13.56 9.46 -4.24
CA LEU A 165 14.57 10.47 -4.57
C LEU A 165 14.93 11.33 -3.35
N ASN A 166 13.93 11.86 -2.64
CA ASN A 166 14.15 12.67 -1.44
C ASN A 166 14.85 11.85 -0.34
N LEU A 167 14.42 10.61 -0.12
CA LEU A 167 15.02 9.71 0.87
C LEU A 167 16.48 9.37 0.52
N THR A 168 16.78 9.01 -0.73
CA THR A 168 18.15 8.74 -1.19
C THR A 168 19.06 9.95 -1.00
N GLN A 169 18.57 11.15 -1.31
CA GLN A 169 19.34 12.38 -1.11
C GLN A 169 19.57 12.67 0.38
N ALA A 170 18.53 12.53 1.22
CA ALA A 170 18.65 12.72 2.65
C ALA A 170 19.66 11.75 3.29
N LEU A 171 19.64 10.48 2.88
CA LEU A 171 20.59 9.46 3.36
C LEU A 171 22.03 9.79 2.93
N LYS A 172 22.25 10.25 1.70
CA LYS A 172 23.58 10.69 1.22
C LYS A 172 24.10 11.87 2.03
N ASP A 173 23.24 12.84 2.31
CA ASP A 173 23.58 14.08 3.03
C ASP A 173 23.61 13.89 4.57
N ASN A 174 23.36 12.69 5.08
CA ASN A 174 23.22 12.42 6.52
C ASN A 174 22.17 13.29 7.23
N LYS A 175 21.06 13.59 6.53
CA LYS A 175 19.95 14.35 7.10
C LYS A 175 19.16 13.50 8.10
N SER A 176 18.64 14.15 9.14
CA SER A 176 17.75 13.51 10.11
C SER A 176 16.33 13.31 9.55
N PRO A 177 15.50 12.44 10.15
CA PRO A 177 14.11 12.25 9.71
C PRO A 177 13.28 13.55 9.66
N VAL A 178 13.50 14.47 10.62
CA VAL A 178 12.83 15.77 10.62
C VAL A 178 13.25 16.64 9.42
N GLN A 179 14.53 16.60 9.04
CA GLN A 179 15.01 17.32 7.87
C GLN A 179 14.48 16.71 6.57
N LEU A 180 14.35 15.38 6.48
CA LEU A 180 13.77 14.70 5.33
C LEU A 180 12.32 15.13 5.08
N VAL A 181 11.47 15.16 6.11
CA VAL A 181 10.05 15.55 5.95
C VAL A 181 9.87 17.02 5.62
N GLN A 182 10.88 17.85 5.89
CA GLN A 182 10.92 19.27 5.50
C GLN A 182 11.39 19.48 4.05
N MET A 183 11.91 18.44 3.39
CA MET A 183 12.30 18.55 1.97
C MET A 183 11.06 18.81 1.09
N PRO A 184 11.20 19.61 0.02
CA PRO A 184 10.09 19.87 -0.89
C PRO A 184 9.60 18.57 -1.53
N ALA A 185 8.28 18.41 -1.64
CA ALA A 185 7.70 17.24 -2.28
C ALA A 185 8.03 17.23 -3.78
N VAL A 186 8.63 16.13 -4.25
CA VAL A 186 8.99 15.91 -5.65
C VAL A 186 8.07 14.86 -6.25
N ILE A 187 7.70 15.03 -7.52
CA ILE A 187 7.03 14.03 -8.34
C ILE A 187 7.96 13.71 -9.52
N VAL A 188 8.09 12.43 -9.82
CA VAL A 188 8.97 11.93 -10.90
C VAL A 188 8.14 11.20 -11.94
N GLU A 189 7.93 11.83 -13.10
CA GLU A 189 7.13 11.30 -14.20
C GLU A 189 8.03 10.67 -15.29
N ARG A 190 7.57 9.55 -15.88
CA ARG A 190 8.17 8.99 -17.10
C ARG A 190 7.83 9.88 -18.29
N SER A 191 8.81 10.31 -19.05
CA SER A 191 8.62 11.07 -20.27
C SER A 191 8.04 10.16 -21.36
N LYS A 192 7.14 10.71 -22.17
CA LYS A 192 6.56 10.04 -23.32
C LYS A 192 7.49 10.23 -24.53
N SER A 193 8.69 9.67 -24.51
CA SER A 193 9.50 9.58 -25.74
C SER A 193 9.44 8.14 -26.25
N GLY A 194 8.73 7.94 -27.36
CA GLY A 194 8.80 6.69 -28.12
C GLY A 194 10.15 6.58 -28.81
N SER A 195 11.15 5.96 -28.17
CA SER A 195 12.33 5.46 -28.86
C SER A 195 13.10 4.45 -28.01
N THR A 196 13.59 3.42 -28.70
CA THR A 196 14.32 2.24 -28.22
C THR A 196 15.75 2.57 -27.73
N SER A 197 15.90 3.37 -26.66
CA SER A 197 17.22 3.72 -26.11
C SER A 197 17.37 3.33 -24.63
N SER A 198 18.47 2.62 -24.33
CA SER A 198 18.75 1.88 -23.09
C SER A 198 19.24 2.72 -21.90
N ARG A 199 18.96 4.03 -21.85
CA ARG A 199 19.35 4.89 -20.73
C ARG A 199 18.15 5.67 -20.17
N PHE A 200 17.57 5.07 -19.12
CA PHE A 200 16.36 5.47 -18.41
C PHE A 200 16.39 6.91 -17.86
N PHE A 201 17.55 7.43 -17.44
CA PHE A 201 17.66 8.75 -16.81
C PHE A 201 17.49 9.96 -17.74
N ASP A 202 17.56 9.79 -19.06
CA ASP A 202 17.25 10.89 -20.01
C ASP A 202 15.74 11.10 -20.20
N SER A 203 14.91 10.28 -19.56
CA SER A 203 13.45 10.26 -19.75
C SER A 203 12.64 10.64 -18.51
N PHE A 204 13.22 11.17 -17.43
CA PHE A 204 12.44 11.56 -16.25
C PHE A 204 12.38 13.06 -16.06
N GLN A 205 11.17 13.60 -15.97
CA GLN A 205 10.97 15.00 -15.60
C GLN A 205 10.67 15.07 -14.10
N GLN A 206 11.52 15.80 -13.38
CA GLN A 206 11.28 16.17 -12.00
C GLN A 206 10.35 17.39 -11.96
N ARG A 207 9.29 17.30 -11.16
CA ARG A 207 8.43 18.44 -10.85
C ARG A 207 8.36 18.65 -9.35
N PHE A 208 8.66 19.87 -8.92
CA PHE A 208 8.49 20.28 -7.52
C PHE A 208 7.04 20.69 -7.28
N GLN A 209 6.44 20.17 -6.21
CA GLN A 209 5.11 20.57 -5.80
C GLN A 209 5.19 21.90 -5.05
N HIS A 210 4.83 23.00 -5.72
CA HIS A 210 4.81 24.35 -5.14
C HIS A 210 3.58 24.66 -4.27
N LYS A 211 2.61 23.74 -4.17
CA LYS A 211 1.41 23.92 -3.33
C LYS A 211 1.66 23.32 -1.95
N SER A 212 1.37 24.10 -0.91
CA SER A 212 1.39 23.61 0.47
C SER A 212 0.53 22.34 0.58
N PRO A 213 1.00 21.29 1.28
CA PRO A 213 0.16 20.14 1.57
C PRO A 213 -1.09 20.61 2.33
N PHE A 214 -2.25 20.04 1.99
CA PHE A 214 -3.56 20.41 2.55
C PHE A 214 -3.63 20.29 4.09
N PHE A 215 -2.65 19.60 4.69
CA PHE A 215 -2.50 19.35 6.13
C PHE A 215 -1.47 20.30 6.79
N SER A 216 -1.42 21.58 6.40
CA SER A 216 -0.58 22.59 7.06
C SER A 216 -1.24 23.19 8.31
N TRP A 217 -2.07 22.43 9.02
CA TRP A 217 -2.67 22.82 10.29
C TRP A 217 -2.34 21.78 11.35
N TRP A 218 -1.26 22.05 12.07
CA TRP A 218 -1.02 21.70 13.47
C TRP A 218 -0.25 22.87 14.08
#